data_AF-A0A960RWW1-F1
#
_entry.id   AF-A0A960RWW1-F1
#
_cell.length_a   1.000
_cell.length_b   1.000
_cell.length_c   1.000
_cell.angle_alpha   90.00
_cell.angle_beta   90.00
_cell.angle_gamma   90.00
#
_symmetry.space_group_name_H-M   'P 1'
#
loop_
_entity.id
_entity.type
_entity.pdbx_description
1 polymer ?
#
loop_
_entity_poly.entity_id
_entity_poly.type
_entity_poly.pdbx_seq_one_letter_code
_entity_poly.pdbx_strand_id
1 'polypeptide(L)'
;MYDNIYVPDHSLRLTRYVHLVGTVVGTLFACYAAKKSSLLGVIGAVSMVYAFAVPSHPIIQGNRPSSLKGWRTAILAVPADLMISWQTLINPFTGAMDRSLKRANIRPVTVG
;
A
#
# COMPACT_ATOMS: atom_id res chain seq x y z
N MET A 1 5.05 -10.12 9.94
CA MET A 1 3.89 -9.29 10.37
C MET A 1 3.03 -8.87 9.19
N TYR A 2 3.62 -8.27 8.14
CA TYR A 2 2.88 -7.82 6.95
C TYR A 2 2.25 -8.97 6.14
N ASP A 3 2.92 -10.11 6.00
CA ASP A 3 2.41 -11.24 5.21
C ASP A 3 1.09 -11.83 5.74
N ASN A 4 0.82 -11.76 7.04
CA ASN A 4 -0.39 -12.36 7.63
C ASN A 4 -1.54 -11.35 7.83
N ILE A 5 -1.26 -10.05 7.72
CA ILE A 5 -2.25 -8.98 8.04
C ILE A 5 -2.46 -8.09 6.83
N TYR A 6 -1.39 -7.60 6.22
CA TYR A 6 -1.42 -6.64 5.13
C TYR A 6 -1.57 -7.29 3.75
N VAL A 7 -0.86 -8.39 3.48
CA VAL A 7 -0.97 -9.08 2.17
C VAL A 7 -2.38 -9.60 1.90
N PRO A 8 -3.11 -10.19 2.87
CA PRO A 8 -4.52 -10.53 2.69
C PRO A 8 -5.42 -9.34 2.37
N ASP A 9 -5.13 -8.20 2.98
CA ASP A 9 -5.89 -6.98 2.73
C ASP A 9 -5.62 -6.34 1.35
N HIS A 10 -4.64 -6.85 0.60
CA HIS A 10 -4.24 -6.35 -0.72
C HIS A 10 -4.10 -7.49 -1.74
N SER A 11 -4.93 -8.53 -1.62
CA SER A 11 -4.86 -9.72 -2.46
C SER A 11 -5.20 -9.43 -3.93
N LEU A 12 -6.02 -8.40 -4.21
CA LEU A 12 -6.35 -8.01 -5.58
C LEU A 12 -5.25 -7.13 -6.18
N ARG A 13 -4.91 -7.42 -7.44
CA ARG A 13 -3.86 -6.71 -8.18
C ARG A 13 -4.19 -5.23 -8.36
N LEU A 14 -5.46 -4.91 -8.59
CA LEU A 14 -5.90 -3.53 -8.77
C LEU A 14 -5.75 -2.70 -7.49
N THR A 15 -6.12 -3.24 -6.33
CA THR A 15 -5.88 -2.62 -5.01
C THR A 15 -4.39 -2.27 -4.85
N ARG A 16 -3.50 -3.21 -5.16
CA ARG A 16 -2.05 -2.97 -5.09
C ARG A 16 -1.56 -1.87 -6.03
N TYR A 17 -2.11 -1.77 -7.23
CA TYR A 17 -1.73 -0.70 -8.16
C TYR A 17 -2.24 0.68 -7.71
N VAL A 18 -3.44 0.75 -7.13
CA VAL A 18 -3.94 2.02 -6.56
C VAL A 18 -3.05 2.46 -5.40
N HIS A 19 -2.65 1.53 -4.52
CA HIS A 19 -1.69 1.81 -3.45
C HIS A 19 -0.32 2.22 -4.00
N LEU A 20 0.17 1.58 -5.07
CA LEU A 20 1.42 1.96 -5.73
C LEU A 20 1.36 3.40 -6.25
N VAL A 21 0.31 3.77 -6.97
CA VAL A 21 0.13 5.12 -7.50
C VAL A 21 0.07 6.14 -6.35
N GLY A 22 -0.76 5.89 -5.34
CA GLY A 22 -0.87 6.76 -4.17
C GLY A 22 0.46 6.91 -3.42
N THR A 23 1.21 5.82 -3.26
CA THR A 23 2.52 5.80 -2.59
C THR A 23 3.57 6.56 -3.39
N VAL A 24 3.62 6.40 -4.71
CA VAL A 24 4.56 7.14 -5.58
C VAL A 24 4.26 8.63 -5.53
N VAL A 25 2.99 9.02 -5.73
CA VAL A 25 2.58 10.44 -5.70
C VAL A 25 2.85 11.05 -4.33
N GLY A 26 2.47 10.37 -3.25
CA GLY A 26 2.71 10.82 -1.89
C GLY A 26 4.20 10.95 -1.57
N THR A 27 5.03 9.99 -2.02
CA THR A 27 6.48 10.04 -1.79
C THR A 27 7.13 11.20 -2.54
N LEU A 28 6.77 11.42 -3.81
CA LEU A 28 7.27 12.57 -4.58
C LEU A 28 6.89 13.90 -3.93
N PHE A 29 5.65 14.01 -3.45
CA PHE A 29 5.19 15.20 -2.74
C PHE A 29 5.89 15.38 -1.39
N ALA A 30 6.13 14.30 -0.64
CA ALA A 30 6.90 14.33 0.61
C ALA A 30 8.33 14.82 0.37
N CYS A 31 9.02 14.31 -0.66
CA CYS A 31 10.36 14.75 -1.04
C CYS A 31 10.37 16.24 -1.42
N TYR A 32 9.37 16.71 -2.17
CA TYR A 32 9.22 18.12 -2.51
C TYR A 32 9.00 19.00 -1.26
N ALA A 33 8.08 18.61 -0.37
CA ALA A 33 7.79 19.32 0.86
C ALA A 33 8.99 19.36 1.81
N ALA A 34 9.73 18.24 1.92
CA ALA A 34 10.96 18.16 2.70
C ALA A 34 12.05 19.09 2.16
N LYS A 35 12.20 19.18 0.83
CA LYS A 35 13.10 20.15 0.18
C LYS A 35 12.71 21.61 0.49
N LYS A 36 11.44 21.86 0.77
CA LYS A 36 10.91 23.17 1.21
C LYS A 36 10.85 23.32 2.73
N SER A 37 11.35 22.36 3.50
CA SER A 37 11.28 22.31 4.96
C SER A 37 9.86 22.52 5.51
N SER A 38 8.84 22.08 4.76
CA SER A 38 7.44 22.28 5.12
C SER A 38 6.88 21.04 5.82
N LEU A 39 6.76 21.11 7.15
CA LEU A 39 6.14 20.05 7.95
C LEU A 39 4.68 19.80 7.52
N LEU A 40 3.91 20.86 7.25
CA LEU A 40 2.54 20.74 6.75
C LEU A 40 2.48 20.03 5.40
N GLY A 41 3.45 20.29 4.51
CA GLY A 41 3.54 19.59 3.23
C GLY A 41 3.85 18.09 3.41
N VAL A 42 4.70 17.72 4.37
CA VAL A 42 4.98 16.31 4.70
C VAL A 42 3.73 15.62 5.25
N ILE A 43 2.96 16.28 6.12
CA ILE A 43 1.68 15.76 6.63
C ILE A 43 0.69 15.60 5.47
N GLY A 44 0.58 16.58 4.58
CA GLY A 44 -0.27 16.50 3.39
C GLY A 44 0.11 15.35 2.46
N ALA A 45 1.40 15.03 2.35
CA ALA A 45 1.88 13.88 1.58
C ALA A 45 1.35 12.55 2.13
N VAL A 46 1.32 12.40 3.47
CA VAL A 46 0.71 11.24 4.12
C VAL A 46 -0.78 11.19 3.82
N SER A 47 -1.49 12.31 3.93
CA SER A 47 -2.91 12.39 3.60
C SER A 47 -3.20 11.98 2.15
N MET A 48 -2.32 12.31 1.20
CA MET A 48 -2.45 11.88 -0.19
C MET A 48 -2.35 10.35 -0.33
N VAL A 49 -1.40 9.68 0.34
CA VAL A 49 -1.31 8.21 0.31
C VAL A 49 -2.63 7.60 0.78
N TYR A 50 -3.16 8.10 1.90
CA TYR A 50 -4.44 7.65 2.45
C TYR A 50 -5.64 7.93 1.54
N ALA A 51 -5.64 9.03 0.79
CA ALA A 51 -6.71 9.37 -0.14
C ALA A 51 -6.87 8.35 -1.28
N PHE A 52 -5.80 7.65 -1.65
CA PHE A 52 -5.86 6.54 -2.61
C PHE A 52 -6.11 5.20 -1.91
N ALA A 53 -5.39 4.93 -0.83
CA ALA A 53 -5.44 3.65 -0.13
C ALA A 53 -6.82 3.37 0.49
N VAL A 54 -7.35 4.30 1.29
CA VAL A 54 -8.60 4.11 2.06
C VAL A 54 -9.81 3.77 1.20
N PRO A 55 -10.14 4.50 0.12
CA PRO A 55 -11.32 4.18 -0.70
C PRO A 55 -11.13 2.92 -1.54
N SER A 56 -9.89 2.55 -1.90
CA SER A 56 -9.65 1.34 -2.69
C SER A 56 -10.04 0.05 -1.94
N HIS A 57 -9.93 0.05 -0.61
CA HIS A 57 -10.30 -1.09 0.23
C HIS A 57 -11.80 -1.46 0.13
N PRO A 58 -12.77 -0.58 0.44
CA PRO A 58 -14.19 -0.92 0.31
C PRO A 58 -14.65 -1.04 -1.14
N ILE A 59 -14.06 -0.28 -2.08
CA ILE A 59 -14.54 -0.23 -3.48
C ILE A 59 -14.02 -1.40 -4.31
N ILE A 60 -12.73 -1.74 -4.17
CA ILE A 60 -12.05 -2.73 -5.02
C ILE A 60 -11.88 -4.04 -4.27
N GLN A 61 -11.32 -3.96 -3.07
CA GLN A 61 -10.97 -5.13 -2.27
C GLN A 61 -12.17 -5.74 -1.53
N GLY A 62 -13.22 -4.95 -1.26
CA GLY A 62 -14.38 -5.36 -0.47
C GLY A 62 -14.07 -5.56 1.02
N ASN A 63 -13.00 -4.96 1.54
CA ASN A 63 -12.62 -5.08 2.95
C ASN A 63 -12.47 -3.70 3.63
N ARG A 64 -12.28 -3.72 4.95
CA ARG A 64 -11.88 -2.52 5.70
C ARG A 64 -10.37 -2.31 5.61
N PRO A 65 -9.90 -1.08 5.36
CA PRO A 65 -8.47 -0.77 5.30
C PRO A 65 -7.78 -1.13 6.62
N SER A 66 -6.58 -1.69 6.54
CA SER A 66 -5.81 -2.13 7.72
C SER A 66 -5.52 -0.96 8.66
N SER A 67 -5.34 0.25 8.13
CA SER A 67 -5.12 1.47 8.89
C SER A 67 -6.28 1.87 9.81
N LEU A 68 -7.50 1.37 9.55
CA LEU A 68 -8.68 1.61 10.40
C LEU A 68 -8.94 0.47 11.40
N LYS A 69 -8.15 -0.61 11.38
CA LYS A 69 -8.32 -1.77 12.27
C LYS A 69 -7.71 -1.56 13.66
N GLY A 70 -6.89 -0.53 13.86
CA GLY A 70 -6.30 -0.17 15.16
C GLY A 70 -5.10 0.78 15.05
N TRP A 71 -4.68 1.36 16.16
CA TRP A 71 -3.59 2.36 16.17
C TRP A 71 -2.25 1.79 15.69
N ARG A 72 -1.95 0.53 16.02
CA ARG A 72 -0.72 -0.15 15.58
C ARG A 72 -0.68 -0.33 14.06
N THR A 73 -1.81 -0.72 13.46
CA THR A 73 -1.89 -0.90 12.01
C THR A 73 -1.94 0.43 11.28
N ALA A 74 -2.50 1.49 11.88
CA ALA A 74 -2.46 2.85 11.36
C ALA A 74 -1.02 3.40 11.24
N ILE A 75 -0.20 3.24 12.28
CA ILE A 75 1.21 3.69 12.27
C ILE A 75 2.01 2.92 11.22
N LEU A 76 1.75 1.63 11.08
CA LEU A 76 2.49 0.77 10.15
C LEU A 76 1.94 0.79 8.71
N ALA A 77 0.86 1.52 8.43
CA ALA A 77 0.20 1.49 7.12
C ALA A 77 1.08 2.06 6.01
N VAL A 78 1.68 3.23 6.22
CA VAL A 78 2.52 3.85 5.18
C VAL A 78 3.78 3.02 4.88
N PRO A 79 4.53 2.51 5.89
CA PRO A 79 5.61 1.56 5.64
C PRO A 79 5.15 0.26 4.95
N ALA A 80 3.98 -0.26 5.30
CA ALA A 80 3.41 -1.43 4.65
C ALA A 80 3.07 -1.17 3.19
N ASP A 81 2.48 -0.02 2.89
CA ASP A 81 2.14 0.42 1.54
C ASP A 81 3.39 0.59 0.69
N LEU A 82 4.47 1.17 1.24
CA LEU A 82 5.77 1.22 0.57
C LEU A 82 6.30 -0.18 0.24
N MET A 83 6.22 -1.12 1.20
CA MET A 83 6.66 -2.49 0.98
C MET A 83 5.82 -3.22 -0.08
N ILE A 84 4.49 -3.13 -0.01
CA ILE A 84 3.58 -3.76 -0.98
C ILE A 84 3.74 -3.12 -2.36
N SER A 85 3.89 -1.80 -2.42
CA SER A 85 4.16 -1.06 -3.66
C SER A 85 5.46 -1.51 -4.29
N TRP A 86 6.53 -1.61 -3.49
CA TRP A 86 7.82 -2.12 -3.94
C TRP A 86 7.70 -3.54 -4.50
N GLN A 87 7.13 -4.46 -3.72
CA GLN A 87 6.94 -5.87 -4.14
C GLN A 87 6.07 -5.98 -5.41
N THR A 88 5.08 -5.12 -5.57
CA THR A 88 4.23 -5.06 -6.77
C THR A 88 5.02 -4.58 -7.98
N LEU A 89 5.84 -3.54 -7.81
CA LEU A 89 6.67 -2.97 -8.87
C LEU A 89 7.72 -3.97 -9.37
N ILE A 90 8.40 -4.67 -8.47
CA ILE A 90 9.45 -5.63 -8.83
C ILE A 90 8.93 -7.03 -9.14
N ASN A 91 7.61 -7.28 -8.98
CA ASN A 91 7.04 -8.62 -9.17
C ASN A 91 7.34 -9.24 -10.54
N PRO A 92 7.26 -8.51 -11.68
CA PRO A 92 7.55 -9.07 -13.00
C PRO A 92 8.97 -9.65 -13.13
N PHE A 93 9.93 -9.14 -12.34
CA PHE A 93 11.33 -9.55 -12.39
C PHE A 93 11.68 -10.58 -11.32
N THR A 94 11.02 -10.51 -10.17
CA THR A 94 11.44 -11.23 -8.97
C THR A 94 10.40 -12.20 -8.44
N GLY A 95 9.13 -12.12 -8.83
CA GLY A 95 8.02 -12.87 -8.23
C GLY A 95 7.83 -12.59 -6.72
N ALA A 96 8.29 -11.43 -6.22
CA ALA A 96 8.28 -11.10 -4.80
C ALA A 96 6.86 -11.07 -4.21
N MET A 97 5.91 -10.44 -4.92
CA MET A 97 4.51 -10.38 -4.49
C MET A 97 3.86 -11.77 -4.53
N ASP A 98 4.16 -12.57 -5.57
CA ASP A 98 3.60 -13.93 -5.68
C ASP A 98 4.08 -14.84 -4.54
N ARG A 99 5.35 -14.70 -4.11
CA ARG A 99 5.84 -15.39 -2.90
C ARG A 99 5.13 -14.92 -1.63
N SER A 100 4.91 -13.61 -1.48
CA SER A 100 4.19 -13.06 -0.31
C SER A 100 2.74 -13.56 -0.26
N LEU A 101 2.04 -13.59 -1.40
CA LEU A 101 0.69 -14.15 -1.51
C LEU A 101 0.65 -15.64 -1.15
N LYS A 102 1.61 -16.43 -1.66
CA LYS A 102 1.73 -17.85 -1.30
C LYS A 102 1.96 -18.06 0.20
N ARG A 103 2.85 -17.28 0.83
CA ARG A 103 3.08 -17.34 2.29
C ARG A 103 1.84 -16.98 3.10
N ALA A 104 1.01 -16.08 2.57
CA ALA A 104 -0.27 -15.70 3.17
C ALA A 104 -1.40 -16.72 2.91
N ASN A 105 -1.11 -17.86 2.26
CA ASN A 105 -2.10 -18.85 1.82
C ASN A 105 -3.16 -18.27 0.87
N ILE A 106 -2.78 -17.29 0.06
CA ILE A 106 -3.65 -16.63 -0.92
C ILE A 106 -3.21 -17.08 -2.30
N ARG A 107 -4.15 -17.63 -3.06
CA ARG A 107 -3.88 -17.93 -4.48
C ARG A 107 -3.75 -16.59 -5.20
N PRO A 108 -2.62 -16.34 -5.90
CA PRO A 108 -2.51 -15.14 -6.71
C PRO A 108 -3.66 -15.17 -7.72
N VAL A 109 -4.45 -14.09 -7.74
CA VAL A 109 -5.47 -13.92 -8.77
C VAL A 109 -4.72 -13.66 -10.08
N THR A 110 -4.38 -14.76 -10.76
CA THR A 110 -3.97 -14.76 -12.16
C THR A 110 -5.19 -14.31 -12.94
N VAL A 111 -5.24 -13.03 -13.29
CA VAL A 111 -6.12 -12.60 -14.37
C VAL A 111 -5.39 -12.98 -15.66
N GLY A 112 -6.10 -13.66 -16.55
CA GLY A 112 -5.64 -14.03 -17.89
C GLY A 112 -5.40 -12.85 -18.80
#